data_AF-A0A098YDV7-F1
#
_entry.id   AF-A0A098YDV7-F1
#
_cell.length_a   1.000
_cell.length_b   1.000
_cell.length_c   1.000
_cell.angle_alpha   90.00
_cell.angle_beta   90.00
_cell.angle_gamma   90.00
#
_symmetry.space_group_name_H-M   'P 1'
#
loop_
_entity.id
_entity.type
_entity.pdbx_description
1 polymer ?
#
loop_
_entity_poly.entity_id
_entity_poly.type
_entity_poly.pdbx_seq_one_letter_code
_entity_poly.pdbx_strand_id
1 'polypeptide(L)'
;MIGAMSTSATPARALRPLTVSAAPARWRRNALAALTAEDRALLAEATGVQLTADGERADGRELVPAVASAVARDRLTGLLPTGRPVSRGYLEQMWAALPLGPGSAGTISDITALLDVLARRDAHQALARPA
;
A
#
# COMPACT_ATOMS: atom_id res chain seq x y z
N MET A 1 -24.37 -61.82 -25.83
CA MET A 1 -23.92 -62.11 -24.47
C MET A 1 -22.82 -61.12 -24.12
N ILE A 2 -23.10 -60.14 -23.24
CA ILE A 2 -22.21 -59.38 -22.35
C ILE A 2 -21.04 -58.61 -23.03
N GLY A 3 -20.82 -57.30 -22.86
CA GLY A 3 -21.34 -56.29 -21.95
C GLY A 3 -20.49 -55.01 -22.13
N ALA A 4 -21.10 -53.85 -21.99
CA ALA A 4 -20.47 -52.53 -22.11
C ALA A 4 -19.50 -52.25 -20.95
N MET A 5 -18.39 -51.56 -21.22
CA MET A 5 -17.74 -50.68 -20.24
C MET A 5 -17.15 -49.45 -20.94
N SER A 6 -17.91 -48.37 -20.94
CA SER A 6 -17.44 -47.01 -21.18
C SER A 6 -16.58 -46.58 -20.00
N THR A 7 -15.28 -46.45 -20.17
CA THR A 7 -14.41 -45.79 -19.17
C THR A 7 -14.55 -44.28 -19.34
N SER A 8 -15.45 -43.71 -18.54
CA SER A 8 -15.61 -42.26 -18.41
C SER A 8 -14.40 -41.72 -17.66
N ALA A 9 -13.44 -41.12 -18.39
CA ALA A 9 -12.31 -40.42 -17.80
C ALA A 9 -12.82 -39.10 -17.20
N THR A 10 -12.90 -39.06 -15.88
CA THR A 10 -13.13 -37.85 -15.07
C THR A 10 -12.15 -36.75 -15.49
N PRO A 11 -12.60 -35.55 -15.90
CA PRO A 11 -11.69 -34.42 -16.03
C PRO A 11 -11.24 -34.03 -14.63
N ALA A 12 -9.99 -34.38 -14.29
CA ALA A 12 -9.32 -33.85 -13.12
C ALA A 12 -9.35 -32.32 -13.23
N ARG A 13 -10.19 -31.70 -12.41
CA ARG A 13 -10.35 -30.25 -12.27
C ARG A 13 -8.97 -29.69 -11.95
N ALA A 14 -8.29 -29.21 -12.99
CA ALA A 14 -6.98 -28.58 -12.87
C ALA A 14 -7.10 -27.48 -11.81
N LEU A 15 -6.45 -27.70 -10.67
CA LEU A 15 -6.21 -26.68 -9.67
C LEU A 15 -5.46 -25.57 -10.41
N ARG A 16 -6.18 -24.48 -10.73
CA ARG A 16 -5.54 -23.29 -11.27
C ARG A 16 -4.54 -22.83 -10.21
N PRO A 17 -3.23 -22.78 -10.50
CA PRO A 17 -2.35 -22.06 -9.62
C PRO A 17 -2.87 -20.62 -9.57
N LEU A 18 -3.22 -20.16 -8.37
CA LEU A 18 -3.40 -18.74 -8.11
C LEU A 18 -2.05 -18.10 -8.38
N THR A 19 -1.85 -17.62 -9.60
CA THR A 19 -0.71 -16.76 -9.93
C THR A 19 -0.87 -15.54 -9.05
N VAL A 20 -0.07 -15.47 -7.98
CA VAL A 20 0.18 -14.21 -7.28
C VAL A 20 0.89 -13.35 -8.31
N SER A 21 0.11 -12.56 -9.04
CA SER A 21 0.62 -11.60 -10.00
C SER A 21 1.31 -10.51 -9.20
N ALA A 22 2.59 -10.73 -8.87
CA ALA A 22 3.48 -9.68 -8.47
C ALA A 22 3.38 -8.61 -9.55
N ALA A 23 2.70 -7.50 -9.25
CA ALA A 23 2.56 -6.40 -10.18
C ALA A 23 3.95 -6.09 -10.77
N PRO A 24 4.10 -6.04 -12.10
CA PRO A 24 5.42 -5.93 -12.72
C PRO A 24 6.15 -4.72 -12.14
N ALA A 25 7.43 -4.86 -11.83
CA ALA A 25 8.23 -3.83 -11.15
C ALA A 25 8.14 -2.44 -11.82
N ARG A 26 7.85 -2.39 -13.13
CA ARG A 26 7.57 -1.17 -13.90
C ARG A 26 6.31 -0.42 -13.45
N TRP A 27 5.27 -1.12 -12.99
CA TRP A 27 4.06 -0.53 -12.42
C TRP A 27 4.31 0.07 -11.03
N ARG A 28 5.13 -0.59 -10.20
CA ARG A 28 5.52 -0.07 -8.87
C ARG A 28 6.37 1.20 -8.98
N ARG A 29 7.31 1.24 -9.93
CA ARG A 29 8.16 2.42 -10.18
C ARG A 29 7.33 3.62 -10.65
N ASN A 30 6.35 3.39 -11.54
CA ASN A 30 5.41 4.44 -11.98
C ASN A 30 4.40 4.85 -10.89
N ALA A 31 4.03 3.93 -9.99
CA ALA A 31 3.05 4.22 -8.96
C ALA A 31 3.60 5.21 -7.93
N LEU A 32 4.78 4.96 -7.38
CA LEU A 32 5.36 5.81 -6.34
C LEU A 32 5.69 7.22 -6.80
N ALA A 33 5.93 7.44 -8.10
CA ALA A 33 6.04 8.77 -8.69
C ALA A 33 4.75 9.61 -8.57
N ALA A 34 3.60 8.98 -8.31
CA ALA A 34 2.33 9.68 -8.05
C ALA A 34 2.24 10.27 -6.63
N LEU A 35 3.21 9.97 -5.76
CA LEU A 35 3.27 10.56 -4.42
C LEU A 35 3.63 12.05 -4.51
N THR A 36 2.85 12.88 -3.82
CA THR A 36 3.19 14.30 -3.70
C THR A 36 4.43 14.49 -2.83
N ALA A 37 5.03 15.68 -2.86
CA ALA A 37 6.15 16.00 -1.97
C ALA A 37 5.76 15.89 -0.49
N GLU A 38 4.51 16.25 -0.16
CA GLU A 38 3.96 16.14 1.19
C GLU A 38 3.79 14.68 1.63
N ASP A 39 3.29 13.81 0.75
CA ASP A 39 3.18 12.37 1.03
C ASP A 39 4.56 11.77 1.32
N ARG A 40 5.56 12.13 0.51
CA ARG A 40 6.95 11.67 0.70
C ARG A 40 7.55 12.19 2.00
N ALA A 41 7.30 13.44 2.37
CA ALA A 41 7.76 13.99 3.63
C ALA A 41 7.09 13.30 4.84
N LEU A 42 5.79 13.05 4.76
CA LEU A 42 5.04 12.33 5.80
C LEU A 42 5.56 10.89 5.97
N LEU A 43 5.76 10.17 4.86
CA LEU A 43 6.30 8.81 4.87
C LEU A 43 7.74 8.78 5.42
N ALA A 44 8.59 9.73 5.01
CA ALA A 44 9.95 9.82 5.51
C ALA A 44 10.00 10.09 7.02
N GLU A 45 9.10 10.93 7.54
CA GLU A 45 8.99 11.18 8.99
C GLU A 45 8.49 9.94 9.75
N ALA A 46 7.54 9.20 9.18
CA ALA A 46 6.95 8.04 9.84
C ALA A 46 7.85 6.80 9.80
N THR A 47 8.49 6.51 8.67
CA THR A 47 9.21 5.25 8.45
C THR A 47 10.72 5.42 8.34
N GLY A 48 11.22 6.66 8.35
CA GLY A 48 12.64 6.97 8.10
C GLY A 48 13.08 6.71 6.64
N VAL A 49 12.17 6.33 5.74
CA VAL A 49 12.50 6.01 4.35
C VAL A 49 12.27 7.23 3.47
N GLN A 50 13.36 7.73 2.88
CA GLN A 50 13.28 8.84 1.93
C GLN A 50 13.06 8.33 0.52
N LEU A 51 12.06 8.90 -0.16
CA LEU A 51 11.71 8.59 -1.55
C LEU A 51 12.03 9.79 -2.46
N THR A 52 12.67 9.53 -3.59
CA THR A 52 12.92 10.52 -4.65
C THR A 52 11.63 10.89 -5.36
N ALA A 53 11.67 11.88 -6.26
CA ALA A 53 10.50 12.28 -7.05
C ALA A 53 10.01 11.15 -7.97
N ASP A 54 10.93 10.31 -8.42
CA ASP A 54 10.65 9.15 -9.26
C ASP A 54 10.15 7.94 -8.45
N GLY A 55 10.01 8.07 -7.13
CA GLY A 55 9.54 7.01 -6.25
C GLY A 55 10.61 5.97 -5.89
N GLU A 56 11.88 6.24 -6.15
CA GLU A 56 13.00 5.39 -5.74
C GLU A 56 13.43 5.72 -4.31
N ARG A 57 14.00 4.76 -3.58
CA ARG A 57 14.58 5.09 -2.27
C ARG A 57 15.90 5.84 -2.45
N ALA A 58 16.08 6.90 -1.68
CA ALA A 58 17.32 7.68 -1.71
C ALA A 58 18.56 6.88 -1.26
N ASP A 59 18.37 5.82 -0.48
CA ASP A 59 19.43 4.91 -0.03
C ASP A 59 19.71 3.75 -1.01
N GLY A 60 19.06 3.74 -2.17
CA GLY A 60 19.26 2.73 -3.22
C GLY A 60 18.66 1.34 -2.93
N ARG A 61 17.94 1.16 -1.82
CA ARG A 61 17.26 -0.11 -1.51
C ARG A 61 15.96 -0.25 -2.31
N GLU A 62 15.60 -1.47 -2.67
CA GLU A 62 14.37 -1.72 -3.45
C GLU A 62 13.09 -1.77 -2.60
N LEU A 63 13.20 -2.16 -1.32
CA LEU A 63 12.03 -2.36 -0.47
C LEU A 63 11.47 -1.03 0.03
N VAL A 64 10.26 -0.67 -0.38
CA VAL A 64 9.55 0.54 0.09
C VAL A 64 8.51 0.20 1.16
N PRO A 65 8.11 1.18 2.01
CA PRO A 65 6.99 1.02 2.92
C PRO A 65 5.73 0.56 2.19
N ALA A 66 4.98 -0.37 2.81
CA ALA A 66 3.79 -0.93 2.18
C ALA A 66 2.71 0.14 1.99
N VAL A 67 2.59 1.05 2.97
CA VAL A 67 1.65 2.17 2.90
C VAL A 67 2.01 3.14 1.78
N ALA A 68 3.29 3.36 1.48
CA ALA A 68 3.69 4.22 0.36
C ALA A 68 3.09 3.71 -0.96
N SER A 69 3.08 2.39 -1.17
CA SER A 69 2.48 1.78 -2.37
C SER A 69 0.95 1.92 -2.40
N ALA A 70 0.29 1.82 -1.24
CA ALA A 70 -1.17 2.00 -1.15
C ALA A 70 -1.58 3.44 -1.44
N VAL A 71 -0.94 4.41 -0.79
CA VAL A 71 -1.18 5.84 -1.03
C VAL A 71 -0.95 6.18 -2.50
N ALA A 72 0.15 5.72 -3.08
CA ALA A 72 0.48 6.01 -4.47
C ALA A 72 -0.53 5.39 -5.46
N ARG A 73 -1.04 4.19 -5.17
CA ARG A 73 -2.13 3.56 -5.92
C ARG A 73 -3.42 4.37 -5.81
N ASP A 74 -3.78 4.83 -4.62
CA ASP A 74 -5.00 5.59 -4.40
C ASP A 74 -4.95 6.97 -5.05
N ARG A 75 -3.75 7.58 -5.13
CA ARG A 75 -3.48 8.77 -5.94
C ARG A 75 -3.73 8.51 -7.43
N LEU A 76 -3.14 7.45 -7.97
CA LEU A 76 -3.29 7.09 -9.39
C LEU A 76 -4.74 6.77 -9.78
N THR A 77 -5.49 6.13 -8.89
CA THR A 77 -6.89 5.75 -9.14
C THR A 77 -7.88 6.88 -8.85
N GLY A 78 -7.41 8.01 -8.33
CA GLY A 78 -8.24 9.16 -7.96
C GLY A 78 -9.05 8.96 -6.66
N LEU A 79 -8.87 7.84 -5.96
CA LEU A 79 -9.46 7.60 -4.64
C LEU A 79 -8.94 8.58 -3.60
N LEU A 80 -7.66 8.95 -3.71
CA LEU A 80 -7.05 10.03 -2.95
C LEU A 80 -6.72 11.19 -3.92
N PRO A 81 -7.58 12.22 -4.03
CA PRO A 81 -7.40 13.30 -5.00
C PRO A 81 -6.06 14.02 -4.82
N THR A 82 -5.33 14.26 -5.91
CA THR A 82 -4.09 15.03 -5.91
C THR A 82 -4.32 16.40 -5.29
N GLY A 83 -3.43 16.84 -4.39
CA GLY A 83 -3.56 18.12 -3.67
C GLY A 83 -4.36 18.05 -2.36
N ARG A 84 -4.87 16.87 -1.97
CA ARG A 84 -5.35 16.64 -0.60
C ARG A 84 -4.28 15.90 0.22
N PRO A 85 -3.91 16.36 1.43
CA PRO A 85 -2.96 15.64 2.27
C PRO A 85 -3.53 14.29 2.71
N VAL A 86 -2.65 13.32 2.97
CA VAL A 86 -3.02 12.07 3.65
C VAL A 86 -3.57 12.43 5.03
N SER A 87 -4.82 12.07 5.28
CA SER A 87 -5.52 12.40 6.52
C SER A 87 -5.58 11.21 7.47
N ARG A 88 -5.81 11.50 8.75
CA ARG A 88 -6.07 10.49 9.77
C ARG A 88 -7.23 9.56 9.37
N GLY A 89 -8.35 10.14 8.91
CA GLY A 89 -9.52 9.36 8.50
C GLY A 89 -9.26 8.45 7.28
N TYR A 90 -8.34 8.83 6.39
CA TYR A 90 -7.90 7.95 5.30
C TYR A 90 -7.08 6.76 5.82
N LEU A 91 -6.14 7.01 6.74
CA LEU A 91 -5.34 5.94 7.36
C LEU A 91 -6.18 4.98 8.19
N GLU A 92 -7.18 5.48 8.91
CA GLU A 92 -8.15 4.65 9.66
C GLU A 92 -9.00 3.77 8.73
N GLN A 93 -9.42 4.30 7.58
CA GLN A 93 -10.12 3.51 6.55
C GLN A 93 -9.22 2.44 5.95
N MET A 94 -7.97 2.77 5.64
CA MET A 94 -6.99 1.81 5.13
C MET A 94 -6.69 0.71 6.17
N TRP A 95 -6.61 1.07 7.45
CA TRP A 95 -6.49 0.11 8.55
C TRP A 95 -7.71 -0.82 8.61
N ALA A 96 -8.92 -0.28 8.54
CA ALA A 96 -10.15 -1.06 8.56
C ALA A 96 -10.29 -2.01 7.35
N ALA A 97 -9.75 -1.61 6.20
CA ALA A 97 -9.75 -2.40 4.98
C ALA A 97 -8.57 -3.39 4.88
N LEU A 98 -7.64 -3.39 5.84
CA LEU A 98 -6.44 -4.20 5.78
C LEU A 98 -6.77 -5.69 6.02
N PRO A 99 -6.44 -6.59 5.08
CA PRO A 99 -6.60 -8.02 5.32
C PRO A 99 -5.64 -8.46 6.43
N LEU A 100 -6.18 -8.98 7.52
CA LEU A 100 -5.39 -9.53 8.63
C LEU A 100 -4.83 -10.89 8.20
N GLY A 101 -3.50 -10.98 8.05
CA GLY A 101 -2.84 -12.20 7.61
C GLY A 101 -1.32 -12.09 7.64
N PRO A 102 -0.60 -13.20 7.37
CA PRO A 102 0.86 -13.19 7.29
C PRO A 102 1.29 -12.22 6.18
N GLY A 103 1.97 -11.13 6.57
CA GLY A 103 2.38 -10.05 5.68
C GLY A 103 1.77 -8.67 6.01
N SER A 104 0.76 -8.59 6.88
CA SER A 104 0.14 -7.31 7.26
C SER A 104 0.91 -6.55 8.34
N ALA A 105 1.81 -7.21 9.09
CA ALA A 105 2.54 -6.60 10.21
C ALA A 105 3.34 -5.36 9.80
N GLY A 106 3.99 -5.37 8.64
CA GLY A 106 4.69 -4.20 8.11
C GLY A 106 3.74 -3.04 7.80
N THR A 107 2.60 -3.34 7.17
CA THR A 107 1.59 -2.32 6.87
C THR A 107 0.95 -1.75 8.13
N ILE A 108 0.68 -2.58 9.15
CA ILE A 108 0.19 -2.15 10.47
C ILE A 108 1.22 -1.19 11.09
N SER A 109 2.50 -1.58 11.14
CA SER A 109 3.56 -0.74 11.67
C SER A 109 3.66 0.61 10.96
N ASP A 110 3.59 0.60 9.63
CA ASP A 110 3.62 1.82 8.81
C ASP A 110 2.41 2.74 9.12
N ILE A 111 1.18 2.19 9.18
CA ILE A 111 -0.03 2.97 9.47
C ILE A 111 0.02 3.56 10.88
N THR A 112 0.43 2.78 11.88
CA THR A 112 0.56 3.28 13.26
C THR A 112 1.56 4.42 13.34
N ALA A 113 2.73 4.28 12.71
CA ALA A 113 3.74 5.35 12.70
C ALA A 113 3.23 6.63 12.01
N LEU A 114 2.46 6.49 10.93
CA LEU A 114 1.85 7.63 10.23
C LEU A 114 0.79 8.33 11.08
N LEU A 115 -0.04 7.57 11.80
CA LEU A 115 -1.02 8.13 12.74
C LEU A 115 -0.35 8.91 13.86
N ASP A 116 0.76 8.40 14.41
CA ASP A 116 1.54 9.09 15.43
C ASP A 116 2.15 10.40 14.92
N VAL A 117 2.68 10.40 13.69
CA VAL A 117 3.19 11.63 13.05
C VAL A 117 2.07 12.67 12.90
N LEU A 118 0.90 12.26 12.38
CA LEU A 118 -0.24 13.18 12.22
C LEU A 118 -0.68 13.76 13.57
N ALA A 119 -0.78 12.94 14.61
CA ALA A 119 -1.14 13.39 15.95
C ALA A 119 -0.15 14.43 16.51
N ARG A 120 1.16 14.24 16.29
CA ARG A 120 2.17 15.24 16.68
C ARG A 120 2.02 16.53 15.89
N ARG A 121 1.83 16.46 14.57
CA ARG A 121 1.63 17.63 13.71
C ARG A 121 0.40 18.43 14.14
N ASP A 122 -0.71 17.76 14.44
CA ASP A 122 -1.94 18.38 14.93
C ASP A 122 -1.70 19.10 16.28
N ALA A 123 -0.96 18.47 17.20
CA ALA A 123 -0.61 19.08 18.48
C ALA A 123 0.28 20.32 18.31
N HIS A 124 1.29 20.26 17.43
CA HIS A 124 2.12 21.42 17.10
C HIS A 124 1.33 22.57 16.47
N GLN A 125 0.37 22.25 15.60
CA GLN A 125 -0.51 23.26 15.00
C GLN A 125 -1.45 23.89 16.03
N ALA A 126 -1.98 23.11 16.97
CA ALA A 126 -2.82 23.63 18.05
C ALA A 126 -2.05 24.60 18.95
N LEU A 127 -0.77 24.33 19.22
CA LEU A 127 0.11 25.21 20.00
C LEU A 127 0.53 26.48 19.24
N ALA A 128 0.52 26.45 17.90
CA ALA A 128 0.93 27.56 17.05
C ALA A 128 -0.20 28.56 16.75
N ARG A 129 -1.46 28.27 17.12
CA ARG A 129 -2.57 29.23 17.00
C ARG A 129 -2.57 30.20 18.19
N PRO A 130 -2.35 31.51 17.98
CA PRO A 130 -2.59 32.49 19.04
C PRO A 130 -4.10 32.53 19.35
N ALA A 131 -4.41 32.60 20.65
CA ALA A 131 -5.76 32.75 21.18
C ALA A 131 -6.41 34.08 20.76
#